data_AF-F0IIL2-F1
#
_entry.id   AF-F0IIL2-F1
#
_cell.length_a   1.000
_cell.length_b   1.000
_cell.length_c   1.000
_cell.angle_alpha   90.00
_cell.angle_beta   90.00
_cell.angle_gamma   90.00
#
_symmetry.space_group_name_H-M   'P 1'
#
loop_
_entity.id
_entity.type
_entity.pdbx_description
1 polymer ?
#
loop_
_entity_poly.entity_id
_entity_poly.type
_entity_poly.pdbx_seq_one_letter_code
_entity_poly.pdbx_strand_id
1 'polypeptide(L)'
;MKIFIQYLILAIFLFNCKNNNLRMEIDKNKAISYNEYSQEFREWESTKNIKLEEAYRIHLDYASKNQDRIKLKSSRGYPLFYVYDDYYIFSTVTYIHKIGVFNCTGIWVNANTGEVNYVEVGKDQNFHTNSSIWLTSYNGEKIKIEEK
;
A
#
# COMPACT_ATOMS: atom_id res chain seq x y z
N MET A 1 -28.99 -28.55 20.54
CA MET A 1 -28.64 -27.12 20.36
C MET A 1 -27.15 -26.85 20.09
N LYS A 2 -26.18 -27.61 20.65
CA LYS A 2 -24.74 -27.36 20.43
C LYS A 2 -24.25 -27.64 19.00
N ILE A 3 -24.82 -28.63 18.31
CA ILE A 3 -24.39 -29.05 16.97
C ILE A 3 -24.72 -27.99 15.90
N PHE A 4 -25.87 -27.32 16.01
CA PHE A 4 -26.28 -26.27 15.07
C PHE A 4 -25.38 -25.03 15.11
N ILE A 5 -24.82 -24.69 16.27
CA ILE A 5 -23.91 -23.54 16.43
C ILE A 5 -22.57 -23.81 15.74
N GLN A 6 -22.07 -25.06 15.76
CA GLN A 6 -20.82 -25.44 15.10
C GLN A 6 -20.90 -25.30 13.57
N TYR A 7 -22.03 -25.67 12.96
CA TYR A 7 -22.23 -25.50 11.51
C TYR A 7 -22.49 -24.05 11.11
N LEU A 8 -23.09 -23.24 11.99
CA LEU A 8 -23.27 -21.80 11.76
C LEU A 8 -21.93 -21.06 11.71
N ILE A 9 -21.00 -21.39 12.61
CA ILE A 9 -19.64 -20.81 12.62
C ILE A 9 -18.85 -21.24 11.38
N LEU A 10 -18.98 -22.50 10.95
CA LEU A 10 -18.33 -23.00 9.73
C LEU A 10 -18.87 -22.33 8.46
N ALA A 11 -20.16 -22.00 8.41
CA ALA A 11 -20.78 -21.31 7.28
C ALA A 11 -20.32 -19.85 7.15
N ILE A 12 -20.04 -19.16 8.27
CA ILE A 12 -19.53 -17.78 8.26
C ILE A 12 -18.09 -17.72 7.70
N PHE A 13 -17.28 -18.76 7.94
CA PHE A 13 -15.92 -18.85 7.36
C PHE A 13 -15.91 -19.10 5.83
N LEU A 14 -16.98 -19.68 5.27
CA LEU A 14 -17.07 -19.97 3.83
C LEU A 14 -17.49 -18.76 2.98
N PHE A 15 -17.94 -17.66 3.59
CA PHE A 15 -18.33 -16.44 2.86
C PHE A 15 -17.18 -15.48 2.54
N ASN A 16 -15.94 -15.78 2.98
CA ASN A 16 -14.78 -14.93 2.69
C ASN A 16 -14.10 -15.21 1.33
N CYS A 17 -14.72 -15.99 0.46
CA CYS A 17 -14.29 -16.15 -0.92
C CYS A 17 -15.27 -15.51 -1.89
N LYS A 18 -15.32 -14.17 -1.88
CA LYS A 18 -15.67 -13.40 -3.08
C LYS A 18 -14.51 -12.47 -3.39
N ASN A 19 -13.59 -12.98 -4.22
CA ASN A 19 -12.67 -12.13 -4.96
C ASN A 19 -13.49 -11.42 -6.05
N ASN A 20 -14.37 -10.53 -5.62
CA ASN A 20 -14.96 -9.57 -6.53
C ASN A 20 -13.79 -8.66 -6.89
N ASN A 21 -13.32 -8.76 -8.14
CA ASN A 21 -12.57 -7.68 -8.79
C ASN A 21 -13.51 -6.46 -8.87
N LEU A 22 -13.85 -5.88 -7.72
CA LEU A 22 -14.34 -4.52 -7.61
C LEU A 22 -13.21 -3.69 -8.18
N ARG A 23 -13.37 -3.27 -9.43
CA ARG A 23 -12.52 -2.25 -10.03
C ARG A 23 -12.65 -1.02 -9.15
N MET A 24 -11.65 -0.82 -8.32
CA MET A 24 -11.53 0.37 -7.50
C MET A 24 -11.27 1.54 -8.44
N GLU A 25 -12.19 2.51 -8.42
CA GLU A 25 -12.00 3.79 -9.10
C GLU A 25 -11.18 4.69 -8.17
N ILE A 26 -10.08 5.23 -8.71
CA ILE A 26 -9.16 6.08 -7.94
C ILE A 26 -9.63 7.53 -8.04
N ASP A 27 -10.03 8.11 -6.90
CA ASP A 27 -10.22 9.55 -6.79
C ASP A 27 -8.86 10.22 -6.56
N LYS A 28 -8.27 10.71 -7.65
CA LYS A 28 -6.95 11.37 -7.64
C LYS A 28 -6.82 12.49 -6.60
N ASN A 29 -7.91 13.13 -6.19
CA ASN A 29 -7.86 14.23 -5.21
C ASN A 29 -7.58 13.75 -3.79
N LYS A 30 -7.66 12.44 -3.54
CA LYS A 30 -7.38 11.82 -2.25
C LYS A 30 -5.94 11.34 -2.11
N ALA A 31 -5.16 11.38 -3.19
CA ALA A 31 -3.76 11.00 -3.14
C ALA A 31 -2.94 12.16 -2.56
N ILE A 32 -2.23 11.90 -1.46
CA ILE A 32 -1.31 12.86 -0.84
C ILE A 32 0.10 12.42 -1.18
N SER A 33 0.86 13.29 -1.84
CA SER A 33 2.25 13.00 -2.19
C SER A 33 3.14 12.88 -0.95
N TYR A 34 4.00 11.87 -0.95
CA TYR A 34 5.04 11.74 0.05
C TYR A 34 6.19 12.70 -0.21
N ASN A 35 6.49 13.49 0.81
CA ASN A 35 7.71 14.27 0.94
C ASN A 35 7.96 14.39 2.45
N GLU A 36 9.19 14.14 2.91
CA GLU A 36 9.52 14.17 4.34
C GLU A 36 9.24 15.55 5.00
N TYR A 37 9.23 16.61 4.18
CA TYR A 37 8.92 17.96 4.58
C TYR A 37 7.45 18.37 4.33
N SER A 38 6.62 17.52 3.70
CA SER A 38 5.20 17.81 3.46
C SER A 38 4.43 17.91 4.78
N GLN A 39 3.85 19.09 5.02
CA GLN A 39 2.96 19.31 6.15
C GLN A 39 1.68 18.46 6.01
N GLU A 40 1.10 18.40 4.80
CA GLU A 40 -0.10 17.61 4.52
C GLU A 40 0.10 16.13 4.84
N PHE A 41 1.24 15.56 4.43
CA PHE A 41 1.57 14.17 4.76
C PHE A 41 1.74 13.97 6.26
N ARG A 42 2.46 14.86 6.95
CA ARG A 42 2.67 14.76 8.41
C ARG A 42 1.37 14.90 9.18
N GLU A 43 0.50 15.81 8.78
CA GLU A 43 -0.82 15.98 9.38
C GLU A 43 -1.66 14.73 9.15
N TRP A 44 -1.71 14.21 7.93
CA TRP A 44 -2.39 12.95 7.62
C TRP A 44 -1.86 11.81 8.51
N GLU A 45 -0.54 11.61 8.55
CA GLU A 45 0.11 10.54 9.32
C GLU A 45 -0.10 10.71 10.83
N SER A 46 -0.19 11.95 11.33
CA SER A 46 -0.46 12.21 12.75
C SER A 46 -1.81 11.63 13.21
N THR A 47 -2.78 11.51 12.29
CA THR A 47 -4.11 10.93 12.57
C THR A 47 -4.16 9.40 12.52
N LYS A 48 -3.07 8.74 12.09
CA LYS A 48 -3.03 7.29 11.87
C LYS A 48 -2.36 6.55 13.02
N ASN A 49 -2.74 5.30 13.22
CA ASN A 49 -2.18 4.44 14.27
C ASN A 49 -0.79 3.90 13.89
N ILE A 50 -0.64 3.47 12.65
CA ILE A 50 0.59 2.93 12.08
C ILE A 50 1.37 4.07 11.43
N LYS A 51 2.66 4.17 11.73
CA LYS A 51 3.58 5.16 11.14
C LYS A 51 4.34 4.56 9.96
N LEU A 52 4.89 5.42 9.10
CA LEU A 52 5.55 5.04 7.85
C LEU A 52 6.61 3.94 8.02
N GLU A 53 7.43 4.02 9.07
CA GLU A 53 8.47 3.01 9.33
C GLU A 53 7.87 1.64 9.65
N GLU A 54 6.78 1.61 10.42
CA GLU A 54 6.07 0.37 10.72
C GLU A 54 5.35 -0.18 9.50
N ALA A 55 4.64 0.67 8.75
CA ALA A 55 4.02 0.31 7.49
C ALA A 55 5.05 -0.26 6.50
N TYR A 56 6.25 0.31 6.46
CA TYR A 56 7.33 -0.17 5.60
C TYR A 56 7.79 -1.59 5.99
N ARG A 57 7.93 -1.88 7.29
CA ARG A 57 8.25 -3.24 7.75
C ARG A 57 7.16 -4.25 7.39
N ILE A 58 5.89 -3.88 7.56
CA ILE A 58 4.74 -4.71 7.18
C ILE A 58 4.80 -5.02 5.67
N HIS A 59 5.09 -4.01 4.85
CA HIS A 59 5.22 -4.19 3.40
C HIS A 59 6.38 -5.14 3.05
N LEU A 60 7.53 -5.03 3.72
CA LEU A 60 8.69 -5.89 3.46
C LEU A 60 8.37 -7.35 3.76
N ASP A 61 7.75 -7.60 4.92
CA ASP A 61 7.32 -8.94 5.31
C ASP A 61 6.31 -9.52 4.30
N TYR A 62 5.29 -8.74 3.92
CA TYR A 62 4.31 -9.17 2.93
C TYR A 62 4.94 -9.45 1.57
N ALA A 63 5.83 -8.57 1.09
CA ALA A 63 6.54 -8.73 -0.18
C ALA A 63 7.37 -10.01 -0.20
N SER A 64 8.10 -10.30 0.90
CA SER A 64 8.93 -11.49 1.01
C SER A 64 8.13 -12.80 0.96
N LYS A 65 6.93 -12.81 1.56
CA LYS A 65 6.04 -13.99 1.61
C LYS A 65 5.21 -14.19 0.34
N ASN A 66 5.07 -13.15 -0.48
CA ASN A 66 4.17 -13.14 -1.64
C ASN A 66 4.90 -12.88 -2.98
N GLN A 67 6.20 -13.16 -3.05
CA GLN A 67 7.02 -12.90 -4.26
C GLN A 67 6.47 -13.56 -5.54
N ASP A 68 5.79 -14.70 -5.45
CA ASP A 68 5.22 -15.35 -6.64
C ASP A 68 3.94 -14.68 -7.13
N ARG A 69 3.20 -14.03 -6.22
CA ARG A 69 1.98 -13.27 -6.54
C ARG A 69 2.32 -11.89 -7.09
N ILE A 70 3.35 -11.27 -6.51
CA ILE A 70 3.85 -9.96 -6.91
C ILE A 70 4.89 -10.22 -8.00
N LYS A 71 4.50 -10.12 -9.27
CA LYS A 71 5.36 -10.45 -10.44
C LYS A 71 6.71 -9.71 -10.50
N LEU A 72 6.90 -8.71 -9.65
CA LEU A 72 8.15 -8.00 -9.48
C LEU A 72 8.87 -8.54 -8.24
N LYS A 73 10.16 -8.84 -8.37
CA LYS A 73 10.98 -9.37 -7.28
C LYS A 73 11.95 -8.28 -6.83
N SER A 74 11.54 -7.44 -5.89
CA SER A 74 12.46 -6.54 -5.19
C SER A 74 12.82 -7.13 -3.83
N SER A 75 14.10 -7.42 -3.61
CA SER A 75 14.62 -7.77 -2.29
C SER A 75 14.77 -6.56 -1.36
N ARG A 76 14.67 -5.34 -1.90
CA ARG A 76 14.82 -4.07 -1.17
C ARG A 76 13.48 -3.40 -0.88
N GLY A 77 12.36 -4.08 -1.14
CA GLY A 77 11.04 -3.49 -1.03
C GLY A 77 10.71 -2.54 -2.18
N TYR A 78 9.62 -1.80 -2.03
CA TYR A 78 9.05 -0.91 -3.02
C TYR A 78 8.97 0.52 -2.47
N PRO A 79 9.22 1.54 -3.31
CA PRO A 79 9.12 2.94 -2.92
C PRO A 79 7.69 3.33 -2.56
N LEU A 80 7.54 4.18 -1.55
CA LEU A 80 6.33 4.95 -1.32
C LEU A 80 6.47 6.35 -1.91
N PHE A 81 5.55 6.72 -2.80
CA PHE A 81 5.48 8.04 -3.43
C PHE A 81 4.26 8.85 -2.97
N TYR A 82 3.22 8.19 -2.49
CA TYR A 82 1.98 8.82 -2.05
C TYR A 82 1.23 7.88 -1.10
N VAL A 83 0.30 8.47 -0.36
CA VAL A 83 -0.72 7.77 0.42
C VAL A 83 -2.08 8.05 -0.21
N TYR A 84 -3.05 7.17 0.04
CA TYR A 84 -4.38 7.26 -0.54
C TYR A 84 -5.42 6.78 0.46
N ASP A 85 -6.44 7.60 0.73
CA ASP A 85 -7.39 7.37 1.82
C ASP A 85 -6.66 7.08 3.14
N ASP A 86 -6.77 5.86 3.67
CA ASP A 86 -6.13 5.40 4.89
C ASP A 86 -4.93 4.47 4.62
N TYR A 87 -4.36 4.48 3.41
CA TYR A 87 -3.34 3.51 3.02
C TYR A 87 -2.00 4.14 2.65
N TYR A 88 -0.94 3.52 3.15
CA TYR A 88 0.40 3.63 2.57
C TYR A 88 0.46 2.77 1.30
N ILE A 89 0.89 3.36 0.18
CA ILE A 89 1.01 2.66 -1.10
C ILE A 89 2.49 2.51 -1.49
N PHE A 90 2.99 1.27 -1.37
CA PHE A 90 4.32 0.90 -1.83
C PHE A 90 4.23 0.43 -3.29
N SER A 91 4.59 1.32 -4.21
CA SER A 91 4.30 1.18 -5.64
C SER A 91 5.20 0.16 -6.31
N THR A 92 4.59 -0.78 -7.02
CA THR A 92 5.31 -1.73 -7.88
C THR A 92 5.49 -1.18 -9.30
N VAL A 93 4.88 -0.04 -9.64
CA VAL A 93 4.87 0.53 -10.99
C VAL A 93 5.77 1.76 -11.08
N THR A 94 7.07 1.54 -10.89
CA THR A 94 8.07 2.62 -10.78
C THR A 94 8.52 3.25 -12.11
N TYR A 95 8.16 2.67 -13.26
CA TYR A 95 8.60 3.19 -14.57
C TYR A 95 7.64 4.22 -15.16
N ILE A 96 6.33 4.03 -14.95
CA ILE A 96 5.29 5.03 -15.28
C ILE A 96 5.58 6.32 -14.51
N HIS A 97 6.27 6.17 -13.38
CA HIS A 97 6.67 7.23 -12.52
C HIS A 97 7.75 8.18 -13.11
N LYS A 98 8.32 7.89 -14.28
CA LYS A 98 9.35 8.79 -14.87
C LYS A 98 8.76 9.94 -15.69
N ILE A 99 7.44 9.96 -15.91
CA ILE A 99 6.78 10.85 -16.89
C ILE A 99 5.60 11.67 -16.35
N GLY A 100 5.47 11.85 -15.03
CA GLY A 100 4.31 12.59 -14.48
C GLY A 100 3.02 11.78 -14.40
N VAL A 101 3.09 10.47 -14.68
CA VAL A 101 1.96 9.54 -14.61
C VAL A 101 2.11 8.62 -13.40
N PHE A 102 1.07 8.50 -12.60
CA PHE A 102 1.03 7.68 -11.40
C PHE A 102 -0.09 6.66 -11.49
N ASN A 103 0.08 5.54 -10.80
CA ASN A 103 -0.91 4.49 -10.69
C ASN A 103 -0.78 3.84 -9.31
N CYS A 104 -1.89 3.72 -8.59
CA CYS A 104 -1.93 3.17 -7.23
C CYS A 104 -1.69 1.65 -7.13
N THR A 105 -1.21 0.98 -8.18
CA THR A 105 -0.83 -0.44 -8.10
C THR A 105 0.36 -0.61 -7.17
N GLY A 106 0.21 -1.51 -6.20
CA GLY A 106 1.26 -1.77 -5.24
C GLY A 106 0.81 -2.61 -4.05
N ILE A 107 1.65 -2.62 -3.04
CA ILE A 107 1.32 -3.20 -1.73
C ILE A 107 0.71 -2.08 -0.89
N TRP A 108 -0.54 -2.27 -0.49
CA TRP A 108 -1.30 -1.33 0.31
C TRP A 108 -1.25 -1.78 1.75
N VAL A 109 -0.84 -0.88 2.65
CA VAL A 109 -0.84 -1.11 4.10
C VAL A 109 -1.79 -0.11 4.73
N ASN A 110 -2.83 -0.61 5.39
CA ASN A 110 -3.79 0.23 6.09
C ASN A 110 -3.11 0.91 7.28
N ALA A 111 -3.14 2.24 7.31
CA ALA A 111 -2.47 3.07 8.31
C ALA A 111 -3.18 3.05 9.68
N ASN A 112 -4.39 2.52 9.78
CA ASN A 112 -5.12 2.40 11.04
C ASN A 112 -5.06 0.98 11.63
N THR A 113 -5.00 -0.06 10.78
CA THR A 113 -5.10 -1.46 11.20
C THR A 113 -3.85 -2.30 10.92
N GLY A 114 -2.97 -1.86 10.02
CA GLY A 114 -1.83 -2.65 9.54
C GLY A 114 -2.21 -3.78 8.58
N GLU A 115 -3.48 -3.92 8.21
CA GLU A 115 -3.90 -4.87 7.17
C GLU A 115 -3.17 -4.59 5.86
N VAL A 116 -2.71 -5.65 5.20
CA VAL A 116 -1.86 -5.54 4.01
C VAL A 116 -2.34 -6.45 2.88
N ASN A 117 -2.40 -5.89 1.68
CA ASN A 117 -2.80 -6.59 0.46
C ASN A 117 -2.06 -6.03 -0.76
N TYR A 118 -1.97 -6.85 -1.80
CA TYR A 118 -1.56 -6.38 -3.12
C TYR A 118 -2.79 -5.92 -3.90
N VAL A 119 -2.72 -4.74 -4.47
CA VAL A 119 -3.81 -4.14 -5.24
C VAL A 119 -3.30 -3.81 -6.64
N GLU A 120 -4.01 -4.31 -7.65
CA GLU A 120 -3.77 -4.00 -9.05
C GLU A 120 -4.82 -3.01 -9.55
N VAL A 121 -4.36 -1.88 -10.05
CA VAL A 121 -5.18 -0.77 -10.52
C VAL A 121 -5.03 -0.68 -12.03
N GLY A 122 -6.16 -0.63 -12.75
CA GLY A 122 -6.19 -0.55 -14.21
C GLY A 122 -5.43 0.68 -14.73
N LYS A 123 -4.80 0.54 -15.92
CA LYS A 123 -4.05 1.65 -16.55
C LYS A 123 -4.94 2.84 -16.91
N ASP A 124 -6.24 2.61 -17.06
CA ASP A 124 -7.27 3.62 -17.26
C ASP A 124 -7.48 4.53 -16.04
N GLN A 125 -7.01 4.10 -14.86
CA GLN A 125 -7.05 4.85 -13.60
C GLN A 125 -5.72 5.56 -13.30
N ASN A 126 -4.81 5.64 -14.29
CA ASN A 126 -3.61 6.45 -14.16
C ASN A 126 -3.97 7.92 -13.96
N PHE A 127 -3.27 8.60 -13.07
CA PHE A 127 -3.47 10.03 -12.83
C PHE A 127 -2.16 10.79 -12.98
N HIS A 128 -2.28 12.07 -13.35
CA HIS A 128 -1.15 12.95 -13.51
C HIS A 128 -0.96 13.80 -12.27
N THR A 129 0.30 13.95 -11.84
CA THR A 129 0.65 14.92 -10.78
C THR A 129 1.78 15.82 -11.26
N ASN A 130 2.09 16.85 -10.47
CA ASN A 130 3.27 17.68 -10.71
C ASN A 130 4.54 16.81 -10.70
N SER A 131 5.43 17.03 -11.67
CA SER A 131 6.70 16.33 -11.80
C SER A 131 7.66 16.53 -10.61
N SER A 132 7.44 17.55 -9.78
CA SER A 132 8.22 17.73 -8.54
C SER A 132 8.03 16.62 -7.51
N ILE A 133 6.88 15.93 -7.53
CA ILE A 133 6.57 14.81 -6.63
C ILE A 133 7.49 13.60 -6.91
N TRP A 134 8.09 13.52 -8.09
CA TRP A 134 9.05 12.47 -8.45
C TRP A 134 10.36 12.50 -7.68
N LEU A 135 10.72 13.66 -7.15
CA LEU A 135 12.01 13.86 -6.50
C LEU A 135 12.05 13.26 -5.10
N THR A 136 10.91 12.85 -4.54
CA THR A 136 10.83 12.35 -3.17
C THR A 136 10.07 11.01 -3.11
N SER A 137 10.76 9.98 -2.61
CA SER A 137 10.16 8.68 -2.30
C SER A 137 10.74 8.15 -1.01
N TYR A 138 9.96 7.39 -0.24
CA TYR A 138 10.47 6.65 0.90
C TYR A 138 10.87 5.23 0.47
N ASN A 139 12.13 4.87 0.71
CA ASN A 139 12.72 3.56 0.40
C ASN A 139 13.30 2.85 1.64
N GLY A 140 12.95 3.30 2.84
CA GLY A 140 13.47 2.72 4.08
C GLY A 140 14.96 2.97 4.36
N GLU A 141 15.65 3.84 3.62
CA GLU A 141 17.10 4.10 3.77
C GLU A 141 17.51 4.70 5.13
N LYS A 142 16.55 5.17 5.95
CA LYS A 142 16.79 5.56 7.35
C LYS A 142 16.99 4.35 8.29
N ILE A 143 16.63 3.14 7.86
CA ILE A 143 16.97 1.89 8.56
C ILE A 143 18.41 1.52 8.17
N LYS A 144 19.38 2.35 8.57
CA LYS A 144 20.75 1.85 8.70
C LYS A 144 20.73 0.92 9.89
N ILE A 145 20.80 -0.37 9.60
CA ILE A 145 21.11 -1.40 10.58
C ILE A 145 22.42 -0.94 11.23
N GLU A 146 22.36 -0.53 12.49
CA GLU A 146 23.53 -0.57 13.36
C GLU A 146 23.89 -2.06 13.47
N GLU A 147 24.71 -2.53 12.54
CA GLU A 147 25.41 -3.79 12.71
C GLU A 147 26.33 -3.62 13.92
N LYS A 148 26.10 -4.49 14.91
CA LYS A 148 26.84 -4.59 16.17
C LYS A 148 28.36 -4.60 16.00
#